data_AF-A0A1F3SZZ8-F1
#
_entry.id   AF-A0A1F3SZZ8-F1
#
_cell.length_a   1.000
_cell.length_b   1.000
_cell.length_c   1.000
_cell.angle_alpha   90.00
_cell.angle_beta   90.00
_cell.angle_gamma   90.00
#
_symmetry.space_group_name_H-M   'P 1'
#
loop_
_entity.id
_entity.type
_entity.pdbx_description
1 polymer ?
#
loop_
_entity_poly.entity_id
_entity_poly.type
_entity_poly.pdbx_seq_one_letter_code
_entity_poly.pdbx_strand_id
1 'polypeptide(L)'
;MELQELRIHDLQLIESFGEFYQHNFFKAGKSEVITLDKIAVQIAGAICGLIRDLEVDKNGIVRLNYKQLVDDLKEKFSVDLKDIHVGLLEKKGLYVKRQSADGAVYISLDWHEWDSTYKYWQIIQEIDRWNQVGYVNMNEDLNSNKKQSEAKCPGCGAELKNVGKFCAECGHKLIAA
;
A
#
# COMPACT_ATOMS: atom_id res chain seq x y z
N MET A 1 1.00 10.42 34.75
CA MET A 1 2.09 10.13 33.80
C MET A 1 2.41 11.44 33.11
N GLU A 2 3.54 12.04 33.42
CA GLU A 2 3.98 13.28 32.77
C GLU A 2 4.78 12.92 31.51
N LEU A 3 4.59 13.70 30.45
CA LEU A 3 5.24 13.48 29.17
C LEU A 3 6.71 13.91 29.29
N GLN A 4 7.64 12.95 29.31
CA GLN A 4 9.05 13.21 29.63
C GLN A 4 9.86 13.72 28.43
N GLU A 5 9.52 13.30 27.22
CA GLU A 5 10.24 13.66 26.01
C GLU A 5 9.31 13.64 24.80
N LEU A 6 9.44 14.63 23.91
CA LEU A 6 8.77 14.68 22.62
C LEU A 6 9.83 14.76 21.52
N ARG A 7 9.86 13.76 20.64
CA ARG A 7 10.73 13.72 19.46
C ARG A 7 9.89 13.84 18.21
N ILE A 8 10.13 14.90 17.43
CA ILE A 8 9.51 15.11 16.13
C ILE A 8 10.59 14.89 15.08
N HIS A 9 10.47 13.83 14.28
CA HIS A 9 11.45 13.50 13.24
C HIS A 9 11.23 14.31 11.96
N ASP A 10 9.97 14.57 11.61
CA ASP A 10 9.59 15.29 10.40
C ASP A 10 8.33 16.11 10.68
N LEU A 11 8.54 17.38 11.02
CA LEU A 11 7.44 18.30 11.32
C LEU A 11 6.62 18.61 10.07
N GLN A 12 7.28 18.76 8.92
CA GLN A 12 6.64 19.11 7.66
C GLN A 12 5.69 18.00 7.19
N LEU A 13 6.09 16.73 7.34
CA LEU A 13 5.22 15.59 7.04
C LEU A 13 3.96 15.57 7.92
N ILE A 14 4.10 15.91 9.21
CA ILE A 14 2.96 15.96 10.14
C ILE A 14 1.98 17.08 9.74
N GLU A 15 2.50 18.27 9.46
CA GLU A 15 1.69 19.43 9.05
C GLU A 15 0.97 19.16 7.72
N SER A 16 1.71 18.70 6.72
CA SER A 16 1.15 18.38 5.39
C SER A 16 0.15 17.23 5.42
N PHE A 17 0.36 16.21 6.27
CA PHE A 17 -0.64 15.18 6.54
C PHE A 17 -1.91 15.76 7.17
N GLY A 18 -1.77 16.65 8.16
CA GLY A 18 -2.90 17.31 8.81
C GLY A 18 -3.75 18.11 7.81
N GLU A 19 -3.10 18.89 6.95
CA GLU A 19 -3.77 19.65 5.88
C GLU A 19 -4.47 18.72 4.88
N PHE A 20 -3.78 17.67 4.42
CA PHE A 20 -4.33 16.66 3.52
C PHE A 20 -5.57 15.99 4.12
N TYR A 21 -5.47 15.54 5.37
CA TYR A 21 -6.56 14.83 6.04
C TYR A 21 -7.75 15.76 6.27
N GLN A 22 -7.53 16.96 6.81
CA GLN A 22 -8.58 17.95 7.04
C GLN A 22 -9.29 18.34 5.73
N HIS A 23 -8.53 18.61 4.66
CA HIS A 23 -9.10 18.96 3.35
C HIS A 23 -10.05 17.88 2.85
N ASN A 24 -9.62 16.61 2.88
CA ASN A 24 -10.39 15.50 2.33
C ASN A 24 -11.51 15.01 3.26
N PHE A 25 -11.40 15.26 4.57
CA PHE A 25 -12.44 14.94 5.55
C PHE A 25 -13.64 15.89 5.47
N PHE A 26 -13.41 17.20 5.38
CA PHE A 26 -14.49 18.19 5.36
C PHE A 26 -15.04 18.50 3.96
N LYS A 27 -14.31 18.17 2.89
CA LYS A 27 -14.77 18.41 1.52
C LYS A 27 -15.67 17.27 1.04
N ALA A 28 -16.95 17.57 0.86
CA ALA A 28 -17.94 16.62 0.36
C ALA A 28 -17.48 15.94 -0.95
N GLY A 29 -17.58 14.61 -1.00
CA GLY A 29 -17.20 13.81 -2.16
C GLY A 29 -15.71 13.46 -2.27
N LYS A 30 -14.85 13.86 -1.32
CA LYS A 30 -13.42 13.52 -1.31
C LYS A 30 -13.00 12.55 -0.19
N SER A 31 -13.93 12.09 0.63
CA SER A 31 -13.64 11.12 1.70
C SER A 31 -13.08 9.80 1.19
N GLU A 32 -13.31 9.46 -0.09
CA GLU A 32 -12.79 8.24 -0.70
C GLU A 32 -11.25 8.20 -0.75
N VAL A 33 -10.59 9.37 -0.80
CA VAL A 33 -9.12 9.53 -0.80
C VAL A 33 -8.50 9.13 0.54
N ILE A 34 -9.17 9.44 1.66
CA ILE A 34 -8.72 9.12 3.02
C ILE A 34 -9.27 7.78 3.53
N THR A 35 -10.18 7.16 2.78
CA THR A 35 -10.66 5.81 3.07
C THR A 35 -9.72 4.80 2.42
N LEU A 36 -8.95 4.07 3.22
CA LEU A 36 -7.93 3.18 2.67
C LEU A 36 -8.52 2.00 1.89
N ASP A 37 -7.91 1.71 0.74
CA ASP A 37 -8.13 0.51 -0.03
C ASP A 37 -6.81 -0.26 -0.12
N LYS A 38 -6.81 -1.52 0.32
CA LYS A 38 -5.58 -2.34 0.40
C LYS A 38 -4.92 -2.54 -0.96
N ILE A 39 -5.71 -2.69 -2.02
CA ILE A 39 -5.20 -2.88 -3.38
C ILE A 39 -4.58 -1.57 -3.86
N ALA A 40 -5.25 -0.44 -3.64
CA ALA A 40 -4.71 0.87 -4.00
C ALA A 40 -3.38 1.17 -3.30
N VAL A 41 -3.30 0.91 -1.98
CA VAL A 41 -2.07 1.11 -1.19
C VAL A 41 -0.94 0.19 -1.68
N GLN A 42 -1.24 -1.09 -1.94
CA GLN A 42 -0.25 -2.05 -2.44
C GLN A 42 0.31 -1.63 -3.80
N ILE A 43 -0.56 -1.24 -4.73
CA ILE A 43 -0.14 -0.82 -6.08
C ILE A 43 0.62 0.49 -6.02
N ALA A 44 0.16 1.48 -5.26
CA ALA A 44 0.84 2.75 -5.08
C ALA A 44 2.25 2.56 -4.51
N GLY A 45 2.40 1.70 -3.50
CA GLY A 45 3.69 1.37 -2.91
C GLY A 45 4.62 0.63 -3.87
N ALA A 46 4.11 -0.31 -4.66
CA ALA A 46 4.89 -1.01 -5.67
C ALA A 46 5.39 -0.06 -6.76
N ILE A 47 4.54 0.88 -7.21
CA ILE A 47 4.93 1.93 -8.15
C ILE A 47 5.98 2.87 -7.52
N CYS A 48 5.83 3.26 -6.26
CA CYS A 48 6.88 4.00 -5.54
C CYS A 48 8.21 3.26 -5.53
N GLY A 49 8.19 1.95 -5.28
CA GLY A 49 9.38 1.10 -5.31
C GLY A 49 10.07 1.07 -6.68
N LEU A 50 9.31 1.11 -7.78
CA LEU A 50 9.86 1.16 -9.13
C LEU A 50 10.41 2.54 -9.52
N ILE A 51 9.74 3.62 -9.10
CA ILE A 51 10.06 4.98 -9.54
C ILE A 51 11.25 5.58 -8.78
N ARG A 52 11.54 5.10 -7.56
CA ARG A 52 12.64 5.62 -6.73
C ARG A 52 13.99 5.76 -7.46
N ASP A 53 14.26 4.88 -8.41
CA ASP A 53 15.52 4.85 -9.15
C ASP A 53 15.44 5.48 -10.56
N LEU A 54 14.31 6.11 -10.91
CA LEU A 54 14.07 6.70 -12.23
C LEU A 54 14.29 8.22 -12.23
N GLU A 55 14.75 8.73 -13.37
CA GLU A 55 14.87 10.17 -13.57
C GLU A 55 13.49 10.82 -13.70
N VAL A 56 13.23 11.79 -12.83
CA VAL A 56 12.02 12.62 -12.86
C VAL A 56 12.28 13.82 -13.76
N ASP A 57 11.31 14.19 -14.60
CA ASP A 57 11.46 15.37 -15.44
C ASP A 57 11.45 16.67 -14.62
N LYS A 58 11.78 17.79 -15.27
CA LYS A 58 11.82 19.13 -14.64
C LYS A 58 10.51 19.60 -13.99
N ASN A 59 9.39 18.96 -14.33
CA ASN A 59 8.06 19.27 -13.81
C ASN A 59 7.61 18.28 -12.73
N GLY A 60 8.46 17.34 -12.30
CA GLY A 60 8.07 16.31 -11.34
C GLY A 60 7.34 15.12 -11.99
N ILE A 61 7.26 15.06 -13.33
CA ILE A 61 6.50 14.04 -14.03
C ILE A 61 7.41 12.86 -14.37
N VAL A 62 6.90 11.66 -14.09
CA VAL A 62 7.53 10.40 -14.49
C VAL A 62 6.71 9.77 -15.59
N ARG A 63 7.37 9.38 -16.69
CA ARG A 63 6.74 8.72 -17.84
C ARG A 63 7.23 7.29 -17.96
N LEU A 64 6.31 6.34 -17.87
CA LEU A 64 6.59 4.90 -17.90
C LEU A 64 5.91 4.25 -19.09
N ASN A 65 6.59 3.30 -19.74
CA ASN A 65 5.95 2.42 -20.70
C ASN A 65 5.02 1.46 -19.95
N TYR A 66 3.73 1.43 -20.32
CA TYR A 66 2.72 0.65 -19.58
C TYR A 66 3.00 -0.85 -19.59
N LYS A 67 3.47 -1.40 -20.72
CA LYS A 67 3.77 -2.83 -20.82
C LYS A 67 4.92 -3.21 -19.90
N GLN A 68 6.01 -2.46 -19.95
CA GLN A 68 7.17 -2.69 -19.10
C GLN A 68 6.82 -2.51 -17.61
N LEU A 69 6.01 -1.51 -17.27
CA LEU A 69 5.53 -1.30 -15.91
C LEU A 69 4.76 -2.52 -15.37
N VAL A 70 3.85 -3.09 -16.17
CA VAL A 70 3.07 -4.27 -15.77
C VAL A 70 3.99 -5.46 -15.53
N ASP A 71 4.98 -5.67 -16.41
CA ASP A 71 5.96 -6.74 -16.28
C ASP A 71 6.83 -6.56 -15.02
N ASP A 72 7.37 -5.35 -14.80
CA ASP A 72 8.19 -4.99 -13.64
C ASP A 72 7.43 -5.13 -12.31
N LEU A 73 6.16 -4.70 -12.25
CA LEU A 73 5.32 -4.84 -11.06
C LEU A 73 5.05 -6.31 -10.72
N LYS A 74 4.86 -7.14 -11.75
CA LYS A 74 4.62 -8.56 -11.57
C LYS A 74 5.87 -9.29 -11.12
N GLU A 75 7.02 -9.00 -11.71
CA GLU A 75 8.29 -9.66 -11.40
C GLU A 75 8.86 -9.23 -10.04
N LYS A 76 8.88 -7.93 -9.75
CA LYS A 76 9.56 -7.40 -8.55
C LYS A 76 8.67 -7.33 -7.32
N PHE A 77 7.36 -7.11 -7.52
CA PHE A 77 6.41 -6.87 -6.42
C PHE A 77 5.27 -7.89 -6.36
N SER A 78 5.22 -8.85 -7.30
CA SER A 78 4.10 -9.82 -7.41
C SER A 78 2.73 -9.14 -7.51
N VAL A 79 2.68 -7.95 -8.15
CA VAL A 79 1.47 -7.16 -8.33
C VAL A 79 0.99 -7.27 -9.79
N ASP A 80 -0.26 -7.71 -9.97
CA ASP A 80 -0.91 -7.77 -11.29
C ASP A 80 -1.70 -6.47 -11.55
N LEU A 81 -1.14 -5.57 -12.36
CA LEU A 81 -1.76 -4.28 -12.68
C LEU A 81 -2.77 -4.41 -13.82
N LYS A 82 -4.03 -4.04 -13.55
CA LYS A 82 -5.15 -4.08 -14.51
C LYS A 82 -5.72 -2.68 -14.70
N ASP A 83 -6.48 -2.47 -15.77
CA ASP A 83 -7.13 -1.19 -16.05
C ASP A 83 -8.06 -0.72 -14.92
N ILE A 84 -8.78 -1.65 -14.29
CA ILE A 84 -9.63 -1.35 -13.12
C ILE A 84 -8.83 -0.77 -11.95
N HIS A 85 -7.56 -1.16 -11.79
CA HIS A 85 -6.71 -0.65 -10.72
C HIS A 85 -6.27 0.79 -10.98
N VAL A 86 -6.05 1.16 -12.24
CA VAL A 86 -5.73 2.56 -12.59
C VAL A 86 -6.94 3.47 -12.32
N GLY A 87 -8.14 3.04 -12.69
CA GLY A 87 -9.36 3.79 -12.34
C GLY A 87 -9.61 3.87 -10.83
N LEU A 88 -9.20 2.84 -10.06
CA LEU A 88 -9.23 2.87 -8.61
C LEU A 88 -8.26 3.91 -8.05
N LEU A 89 -7.02 3.95 -8.53
CA LEU A 89 -6.01 4.94 -8.11
C LEU A 89 -6.48 6.37 -8.37
N GLU A 90 -7.09 6.64 -9.53
CA GLU A 90 -7.66 7.95 -9.86
C GLU A 90 -8.80 8.36 -8.90
N LYS A 91 -9.71 7.44 -8.58
CA LYS A 91 -10.76 7.68 -7.56
C LYS A 91 -10.18 7.97 -6.18
N LYS A 92 -9.04 7.36 -5.88
CA LYS A 92 -8.27 7.59 -4.66
C LYS A 92 -7.41 8.85 -4.71
N GLY A 93 -7.50 9.66 -5.76
CA GLY A 93 -6.79 10.95 -5.88
C GLY A 93 -5.40 10.85 -6.48
N LEU A 94 -4.96 9.67 -6.92
CA LEU A 94 -3.70 9.48 -7.64
C LEU A 94 -3.96 9.53 -9.15
N TYR A 95 -3.70 10.69 -9.76
CA TYR A 95 -3.97 10.89 -11.18
C TYR A 95 -2.91 10.25 -12.08
N VAL A 96 -3.38 9.53 -13.12
CA VAL A 96 -2.52 8.87 -14.10
C VAL A 96 -2.96 9.27 -15.51
N LYS A 97 -2.09 9.96 -16.24
CA LYS A 97 -2.37 10.33 -17.63
C LYS A 97 -1.89 9.23 -18.56
N ARG A 98 -2.81 8.67 -19.36
CA ARG A 98 -2.49 7.69 -20.41
C ARG A 98 -2.27 8.38 -21.75
N GLN A 99 -1.18 8.05 -22.44
CA GLN A 99 -0.87 8.58 -23.76
C GLN A 99 -0.41 7.45 -24.68
N SER A 100 -1.01 7.38 -25.87
CA SER A 100 -0.54 6.49 -26.93
C SER A 100 0.42 7.25 -27.84
N ALA A 101 1.66 6.77 -27.95
CA ALA A 101 2.68 7.34 -28.82
C ALA A 101 3.48 6.20 -29.47
N ASP A 102 3.75 6.31 -30.77
CA ASP A 102 4.60 5.36 -31.50
C ASP A 102 4.18 3.89 -31.37
N GLY A 103 2.87 3.63 -31.30
CA GLY A 103 2.31 2.28 -31.14
C GLY A 103 2.45 1.68 -29.74
N ALA A 104 2.99 2.45 -28.77
CA ALA A 104 3.10 2.07 -27.37
C ALA A 104 2.19 2.94 -26.48
N VAL A 105 1.76 2.37 -25.35
CA VAL A 105 1.01 3.08 -24.32
C VAL A 105 1.96 3.50 -23.21
N TYR A 106 1.95 4.79 -22.90
CA TYR A 106 2.70 5.37 -21.80
C TYR A 106 1.74 5.85 -20.72
N ILE A 107 2.16 5.73 -19.47
CA ILE A 107 1.53 6.41 -18.35
C ILE A 107 2.43 7.52 -17.83
N SER A 108 1.83 8.63 -17.45
CA SER A 108 2.51 9.76 -16.82
C SER A 108 1.83 10.09 -15.50
N LEU A 109 2.63 10.31 -14.47
CA LEU A 109 2.16 10.67 -13.12
C LEU A 109 3.10 11.71 -12.51
N ASP A 110 2.57 12.51 -11.59
CA ASP A 110 3.36 13.44 -10.76
C ASP A 110 3.97 12.68 -9.58
N TRP A 111 5.30 12.62 -9.53
CA TRP A 111 6.01 11.86 -8.50
C TRP A 111 5.80 12.43 -7.10
N HIS A 112 5.77 13.75 -6.96
CA HIS A 112 5.67 14.38 -5.65
C HIS A 112 4.29 14.18 -5.04
N GLU A 113 3.23 14.34 -5.84
CA GLU A 113 1.85 14.04 -5.43
C GLU A 113 1.70 12.55 -5.07
N TRP A 114 2.30 11.67 -5.88
CA TRP A 114 2.24 10.23 -5.66
C TRP A 114 2.91 9.79 -4.36
N ASP A 115 4.17 10.18 -4.16
CA ASP A 115 4.95 9.84 -2.96
C ASP A 115 4.30 10.41 -1.69
N SER A 116 3.85 11.66 -1.73
CA SER A 116 3.19 12.31 -0.59
C SER A 116 1.90 11.60 -0.22
N THR A 117 1.03 11.33 -1.21
CA THR A 117 -0.25 10.65 -0.98
C THR A 117 -0.04 9.23 -0.44
N TYR A 118 0.93 8.50 -1.00
CA TYR A 118 1.27 7.17 -0.49
C TYR A 118 1.74 7.21 0.96
N LYS A 119 2.62 8.16 1.34
CA LYS A 119 3.03 8.36 2.74
C LYS A 119 1.86 8.68 3.65
N TYR A 120 0.92 9.53 3.21
CA TYR A 120 -0.29 9.82 3.98
C TYR A 120 -1.15 8.58 4.19
N TRP A 121 -1.26 7.70 3.18
CA TRP A 121 -1.96 6.43 3.35
C TRP A 121 -1.26 5.49 4.33
N GLN A 122 0.08 5.47 4.35
CA GLN A 122 0.81 4.71 5.36
C GLN A 122 0.53 5.24 6.78
N ILE A 123 0.44 6.56 6.96
CA ILE A 123 0.07 7.17 8.24
C ILE A 123 -1.36 6.76 8.64
N ILE A 124 -2.33 6.86 7.73
CA ILE A 124 -3.72 6.44 8.01
C ILE A 124 -3.76 4.95 8.36
N GLN A 125 -2.97 4.11 7.68
CA GLN A 125 -2.95 2.68 7.92
C GLN A 125 -2.41 2.36 9.33
N GLU A 126 -1.41 3.12 9.77
CA GLU A 126 -0.87 2.99 11.12
C GLU A 126 -1.84 3.52 12.18
N ILE A 127 -2.56 4.61 11.91
CA ILE A 127 -3.64 5.11 12.78
C ILE A 127 -4.74 4.05 12.92
N ASP A 128 -5.16 3.43 11.81
CA ASP A 128 -6.16 2.35 11.82
C ASP A 128 -5.68 1.14 12.62
N ARG A 129 -4.41 0.75 12.48
CA ARG A 129 -3.80 -0.31 13.27
C ARG A 129 -3.78 0.05 14.75
N TRP A 130 -3.34 1.26 15.10
CA TRP A 130 -3.31 1.75 16.46
C TRP A 130 -4.71 1.74 17.09
N ASN A 131 -5.74 2.18 16.36
CA ASN A 131 -7.14 2.11 16.80
C ASN A 131 -7.62 0.68 17.09
N GLN A 132 -7.05 -0.33 16.42
CA GLN A 132 -7.41 -1.74 16.62
C GLN A 132 -6.65 -2.39 17.77
N VAL A 133 -5.34 -2.15 17.90
CA VAL A 133 -4.48 -2.86 18.87
C VAL A 133 -4.17 -2.05 20.13
N GLY A 134 -4.36 -0.72 20.09
CA GLY A 134 -4.16 0.19 21.22
C GLY A 134 -2.73 0.68 21.43
N TYR A 135 -1.75 0.23 20.64
CA TYR A 135 -0.35 0.68 20.69
C TYR A 135 0.31 0.72 19.30
N VAL A 136 1.44 1.43 19.19
CA VAL A 136 2.29 1.46 18.00
C VAL A 136 3.56 0.66 18.27
N ASN A 137 3.91 -0.28 17.39
CA ASN A 137 5.14 -1.06 17.50
C ASN A 137 6.24 -0.51 16.57
N MET A 138 7.16 0.27 17.13
CA MET A 138 8.27 0.87 16.38
C MET A 138 9.31 -0.15 15.86
N ASN A 139 9.28 -1.39 16.36
CA ASN A 139 10.22 -2.45 15.99
C ASN A 139 9.59 -3.49 15.05
N GLU A 140 8.41 -3.21 14.48
CA GLU A 140 7.76 -4.11 13.52
C GLU A 140 8.52 -4.11 12.19
N ASP A 141 8.83 -5.31 11.68
CA ASP A 141 9.37 -5.47 10.35
C ASP A 141 8.24 -5.40 9.31
N LEU A 142 8.08 -4.20 8.74
CA LEU A 142 7.09 -3.90 7.70
C LEU A 142 7.37 -4.60 6.36
N ASN A 143 8.59 -5.12 6.14
CA ASN A 143 8.97 -5.84 4.93
C ASN A 143 8.84 -7.36 5.07
N SER A 144 8.49 -7.84 6.26
CA SER A 144 8.09 -9.23 6.42
C SER A 144 6.79 -9.41 5.64
N ASN A 145 6.91 -9.82 4.38
CA ASN A 145 5.87 -10.52 3.65
C ASN A 145 5.51 -11.70 4.54
N LYS A 146 4.59 -11.50 5.49
CA LYS A 146 3.87 -12.57 6.15
C LYS A 146 3.08 -13.21 5.03
N LYS A 147 3.72 -14.13 4.29
CA LYS A 147 3.11 -15.42 4.00
C LYS A 147 2.34 -15.73 5.27
N GLN A 148 1.01 -15.70 5.21
CA GLN A 148 0.18 -16.29 6.25
C GLN A 148 0.90 -17.57 6.65
N SER A 149 1.34 -17.64 7.90
CA SER A 149 2.12 -18.77 8.40
C SER A 149 1.43 -20.02 7.89
N GLU A 150 2.10 -20.73 6.98
CA GLU A 150 1.68 -22.03 6.44
C GLU A 150 1.70 -22.96 7.65
N ALA A 151 0.63 -22.91 8.46
CA ALA A 151 0.52 -23.71 9.65
C ALA A 151 0.52 -25.16 9.17
N LYS A 152 1.52 -25.95 9.58
CA LYS A 152 1.55 -27.37 9.25
C LYS A 152 0.74 -28.13 10.29
N CYS A 153 -0.03 -29.10 9.84
CA CYS A 153 -0.77 -29.97 10.73
C CYS A 153 0.21 -30.71 11.65
N PRO A 154 0.08 -30.64 12.99
CA PRO A 154 0.99 -31.34 13.90
C PRO A 154 0.87 -32.87 13.80
N GLY A 155 -0.24 -33.38 13.26
CA GLY A 155 -0.46 -34.82 13.10
C GLY A 155 0.16 -35.44 11.85
N CYS A 156 0.19 -34.72 10.71
CA CYS A 156 0.67 -35.29 9.44
C CYS A 156 1.66 -34.40 8.67
N GLY A 157 1.93 -33.19 9.14
CA GLY A 157 2.82 -32.23 8.49
C GLY A 157 2.24 -31.54 7.25
N ALA A 158 0.99 -31.84 6.85
CA ALA A 158 0.34 -31.22 5.70
C ALA A 158 0.12 -29.71 5.91
N GLU A 159 0.29 -28.92 4.86
CA GLU A 159 0.06 -27.47 4.86
C GLU A 159 -1.43 -27.15 5.06
N LEU A 160 -1.76 -26.42 6.12
CA LEU A 160 -3.12 -25.99 6.41
C LEU A 160 -3.41 -24.70 5.64
N LYS A 161 -4.03 -24.85 4.48
CA LYS A 161 -4.47 -23.71 3.65
C LYS A 161 -5.72 -23.00 4.20
N ASN A 162 -6.40 -23.56 5.20
CA ASN A 162 -7.65 -23.05 5.74
C ASN A 162 -7.69 -23.13 7.28
N VAL A 163 -8.31 -22.13 7.92
CA VAL A 163 -8.60 -22.07 9.36
C VAL A 163 -9.80 -22.98 9.71
N GLY A 164 -9.64 -24.29 9.48
CA GLY A 164 -10.62 -25.31 9.86
C GLY A 164 -10.36 -25.86 11.26
N LYS A 165 -11.40 -26.35 11.96
CA LYS A 165 -11.24 -27.04 13.27
C LYS A 165 -10.54 -28.41 13.15
N PHE A 166 -10.38 -28.93 11.92
CA PHE A 166 -9.78 -30.23 11.63
C PHE A 166 -8.94 -30.16 10.35
N CYS A 167 -7.86 -30.94 10.30
CA CYS A 167 -7.05 -31.13 9.10
C CYS A 167 -7.81 -31.95 8.05
N ALA A 168 -7.84 -31.46 6.80
CA ALA A 168 -8.55 -32.14 5.71
C ALA A 168 -7.88 -33.45 5.23
N GLU A 169 -6.57 -33.59 5.44
CA GLU A 169 -5.81 -34.77 4.98
C GLU A 169 -5.82 -35.92 5.98
N CYS A 170 -5.77 -35.63 7.28
CA CYS A 170 -5.64 -36.66 8.32
C CYS A 170 -6.70 -36.60 9.43
N GLY A 171 -7.61 -35.63 9.39
CA GLY A 171 -8.67 -35.48 10.40
C GLY A 171 -8.21 -34.98 11.77
N HIS A 172 -6.92 -34.64 11.94
CA HIS A 172 -6.39 -34.16 13.22
C HIS A 172 -7.08 -32.86 13.65
N LYS A 173 -7.53 -32.81 14.91
CA LYS A 173 -8.22 -31.63 15.46
C LYS A 173 -7.21 -30.50 15.67
N LEU A 174 -7.45 -29.37 15.01
CA LEU A 174 -6.61 -28.19 15.09
C LEU A 174 -7.15 -27.32 16.23
N ILE A 175 -6.35 -27.13 17.27
CA ILE A 175 -6.66 -26.22 18.36
C ILE A 175 -6.36 -24.82 17.83
N ALA A 176 -7.40 -24.11 17.39
CA ALA A 176 -7.29 -22.70 17.07
C ALA A 176 -6.84 -21.95 18.34
N ALA A 177 -5.65 -21.35 18.29
CA ALA A 177 -5.23 -20.33 19.25
C ALA A 177 -5.68 -18.96 18.74
#